data_AF-A0A6B3C5I1-F1
#
_entry.id   AF-A0A6B3C5I1-F1
#
_cell.length_a   1.000
_cell.length_b   1.000
_cell.length_c   1.000
_cell.angle_alpha   90.00
_cell.angle_beta   90.00
_cell.angle_gamma   90.00
#
_symmetry.space_group_name_H-M   'P 1'
#
loop_
_entity.id
_entity.type
_entity.pdbx_description
1 polymer ?
#
loop_
_entity_poly.entity_id
_entity_poly.type
_entity_poly.pdbx_seq_one_letter_code
_entity_poly.pdbx_strand_id
1 'polypeptide(L)' 'AHDDTYVVDGENVVVLARYTAANKATGKAIDVRVAHHFVVRGGLIVRFEQFVDTALIRDAMTH' A
#
# COMPACT_ATOMS: atom_id res chain seq x y z
N ALA A 1 -6.40 -14.34 1.05
CA ALA A 1 -6.10 -13.40 2.14
C ALA A 1 -5.11 -12.39 1.58
N HIS A 2 -5.24 -11.10 1.90
CA HIS A 2 -4.08 -10.22 1.75
C HIS A 2 -3.12 -10.62 2.88
N ASP A 3 -1.90 -11.04 2.54
CA ASP A 3 -0.91 -11.41 3.54
C ASP A 3 -0.39 -10.12 4.19
N ASP A 4 -1.14 -9.63 5.18
CA ASP A 4 -0.90 -8.34 5.81
C ASP A 4 -0.16 -8.57 7.14
N THR A 5 1.17 -8.51 7.09
CA THR A 5 2.00 -8.54 8.31
C THR A 5 2.06 -7.15 8.90
N TYR A 6 1.77 -7.01 10.19
CA TYR A 6 1.85 -5.75 10.93
C TYR A 6 3.11 -5.72 11.79
N VAL A 7 3.92 -4.67 11.62
CA VAL A 7 5.08 -4.36 12.48
C VAL A 7 4.78 -3.06 13.21
N VAL A 8 4.91 -3.07 14.53
CA VAL A 8 4.54 -1.92 15.38
C VAL A 8 5.74 -1.47 16.20
N ASP A 9 5.99 -0.16 16.20
CA ASP A 9 6.99 0.51 17.05
C ASP A 9 6.49 1.89 17.49
N GLY A 10 6.09 2.01 18.76
CA GLY A 10 5.48 3.21 19.30
C GLY A 10 4.19 3.58 18.55
N GLU A 11 4.15 4.79 17.98
CA GLU A 11 3.03 5.27 17.16
C GLU A 11 3.10 4.75 15.71
N ASN A 12 4.19 4.09 15.31
CA ASN A 12 4.38 3.64 13.94
C ASN A 12 3.79 2.25 13.73
N VAL A 13 3.01 2.09 12.67
CA VAL A 13 2.51 0.81 12.19
C VAL A 13 2.91 0.66 10.73
N VAL A 14 3.67 -0.38 10.43
CA VAL A 14 4.00 -0.78 9.06
C VAL A 14 3.21 -2.02 8.70
N VAL A 15 2.41 -1.93 7.64
CA VAL A 15 1.70 -3.07 7.06
C VAL A 15 2.46 -3.52 5.83
N LEU A 16 2.97 -4.75 5.84
CA LEU A 16 3.57 -5.39 4.69
C LEU A 16 2.48 -6.22 4.01
N ALA A 17 2.16 -5.89 2.77
CA ALA A 17 1.02 -6.45 2.07
C ALA A 17 1.31 -6.70 0.59
N ARG A 18 0.39 -7.40 -0.08
CA ARG A 18 0.32 -7.50 -1.55
C ARG A 18 -1.00 -6.93 -2.05
N TYR A 19 -0.93 -6.03 -3.02
CA TYR A 19 -2.10 -5.45 -3.66
C TYR A 19 -2.39 -6.12 -4.98
N THR A 20 -3.63 -6.59 -5.13
CA THR A 20 -4.22 -6.98 -6.41
C THR A 20 -5.38 -6.07 -6.74
N ALA A 21 -5.36 -5.48 -7.94
CA ALA A 21 -6.43 -4.59 -8.43
C ALA A 21 -6.44 -4.56 -9.96
N ALA A 22 -7.45 -3.90 -10.53
CA ALA A 22 -7.45 -3.50 -11.93
C ALA A 22 -7.63 -1.98 -12.00
N ASN A 23 -6.80 -1.30 -12.77
CA ASN A 23 -7.02 0.11 -13.05
C ASN A 23 -8.32 0.25 -13.88
N LYS A 24 -9.26 1.07 -13.40
CA LYS A 24 -10.59 1.20 -14.04
C LYS A 24 -10.54 1.84 -15.43
N ALA A 25 -9.59 2.74 -15.68
CA ALA A 25 -9.49 3.47 -16.93
C ALA A 25 -8.76 2.67 -18.02
N THR A 26 -7.69 1.96 -17.66
CA THR A 26 -6.86 1.20 -18.61
C THR A 26 -7.21 -0.29 -18.66
N GLY A 27 -7.93 -0.81 -17.65
CA GLY A 27 -8.19 -2.24 -17.47
C GLY A 27 -6.96 -3.04 -17.05
N LYS A 28 -5.77 -2.42 -16.93
CA LYS A 28 -4.53 -3.13 -16.61
C LYS A 28 -4.53 -3.63 -15.17
N ALA A 29 -4.05 -4.86 -14.99
CA ALA A 29 -3.91 -5.46 -13.67
C ALA A 29 -2.78 -4.78 -12.88
N ILE A 30 -2.99 -4.68 -11.58
CA ILE A 30 -1.99 -4.28 -10.59
C ILE A 30 -1.79 -5.50 -9.71
N ASP A 31 -0.54 -5.95 -9.59
CA ASP A 31 -0.15 -7.02 -8.68
C ASP A 31 1.23 -6.72 -8.09
N VAL A 32 1.27 -6.07 -6.93
CA VAL A 32 2.49 -5.47 -6.36
C VAL A 32 2.61 -5.71 -4.87
N ARG A 33 3.85 -5.74 -4.36
CA ARG A 33 4.10 -5.67 -2.91
C ARG A 33 4.09 -4.22 -2.45
N VAL A 34 3.58 -3.98 -1.24
CA VAL A 34 3.46 -2.65 -0.65
C VAL A 34 3.86 -2.67 0.83
N ALA A 35 4.43 -1.56 1.29
CA ALA A 35 4.51 -1.23 2.70
C ALA A 35 3.71 0.05 2.95
N HIS A 36 2.68 -0.04 3.79
CA HIS A 36 1.97 1.13 4.29
C HIS A 36 2.52 1.51 5.64
N HIS A 37 3.04 2.72 5.73
CA HIS A 37 3.44 3.31 7.00
C HIS A 37 2.33 4.22 7.49
N PHE A 38 1.81 3.92 8.67
CA PHE A 38 0.88 4.76 9.41
C PHE A 38 1.55 5.28 10.67
N VAL A 39 1.22 6.51 11.04
CA VAL A 39 1.42 7.01 12.41
C VAL A 39 0.06 7.08 13.07
N VAL A 40 -0.11 6.39 14.20
CA VAL A 40 -1.35 6.32 14.98
C VAL A 40 -1.16 7.03 16.31
N ARG A 41 -1.95 8.06 16.57
CA ARG A 41 -1.92 8.85 17.81
C ARG A 41 -3.34 9.10 18.30
N GLY A 42 -3.59 8.81 19.58
CA GLY A 42 -4.92 8.98 20.17
C GLY A 42 -6.01 8.15 19.47
N GLY A 43 -5.66 6.98 18.93
CA GLY A 43 -6.58 6.11 18.19
C GLY A 43 -6.90 6.56 16.77
N LEU A 44 -6.23 7.59 16.24
CA LEU A 44 -6.42 8.12 14.89
C LEU A 44 -5.16 7.95 14.05
N ILE A 45 -5.32 7.66 12.75
CA ILE A 45 -4.24 7.74 11.77
C ILE A 45 -3.96 9.22 11.49
N VAL A 46 -2.78 9.70 11.89
CA VAL A 46 -2.37 11.11 11.73
C VAL A 46 -1.36 11.31 10.59
N ARG A 47 -0.78 10.23 10.05
CA ARG A 47 0.06 10.24 8.84
C ARG A 47 -0.09 8.92 8.10
N PHE A 48 -0.03 8.99 6.78
CA PHE A 48 0.05 7.84 5.88
C PHE A 48 1.14 8.07 4.84
N GLU A 49 1.94 7.04 4.58
CA GLU A 49 2.90 6.98 3.49
C GLU A 49 2.93 5.57 2.89
N GLN A 50 3.05 5.48 1.56
CA GLN A 50 3.06 4.22 0.84
C GLN A 50 4.40 4.04 0.12
N PHE A 51 5.03 2.88 0.35
CA PHE A 51 6.17 2.40 -0.42
C PHE A 51 5.71 1.24 -1.30
N VAL A 52 5.86 1.39 -2.61
CA VAL A 52 5.40 0.43 -3.62
C VAL A 52 6.35 0.45 -4.81
N ASP A 53 6.32 -0.60 -5.63
CA ASP A 53 6.96 -0.56 -6.95
C ASP A 53 6.23 0.45 -7.86
N THR A 54 6.72 1.69 -7.85
CA THR A 54 6.09 2.79 -8.60
C THR A 54 6.18 2.64 -10.11
N ALA A 55 7.10 1.80 -10.63
CA ALA A 55 7.17 1.52 -12.05
C ALA A 55 5.98 0.66 -12.49
N LEU A 56 5.71 -0.43 -11.75
CA LEU A 56 4.55 -1.29 -12.02
C LEU A 56 3.22 -0.56 -11.88
N ILE A 57 3.12 0.34 -10.89
CA ILE A 57 1.93 1.20 -10.77
C ILE A 57 1.79 2.10 -12.00
N ARG A 58 2.87 2.78 -12.41
CA ARG A 58 2.85 3.68 -13.56
C ARG A 58 2.44 2.96 -14.85
N ASP A 59 2.97 1.77 -15.08
CA ASP A 59 2.65 0.96 -16.26
C ASP A 59 1.16 0.59 -16.33
N ALA A 60 0.53 0.36 -15.17
CA ALA A 60 -0.91 0.13 -15.08
C ALA A 60 -1.75 1.41 -15.28
N MET A 61 -1.18 2.61 -15.10
CA MET A 61 -1.89 3.88 -15.25
C MET A 61 -1.91 4.41 -16.68
N THR A 62 -0.96 4.01 -17.53
CA THR A 62 -0.85 4.49 -18.92
C THR A 62 -1.44 3.49 -19.90
N HIS A 63 -1.83 3.93 -21.10
CA HIS A 63 -2.20 3.02 -22.20
C HIS A 63 -0.95 2.42 -22.82
#